data_AF-A0A820ILH3-F1
#
_entry.id   AF-A0A820ILH3-F1
#
_cell.length_a   1.000
_cell.length_b   1.000
_cell.length_c   1.000
_cell.angle_alpha   90.00
_cell.angle_beta   90.00
_cell.angle_gamma   90.00
#
_symmetry.space_group_name_H-M   'P 1'
#
loop_
_entity.id
_entity.type
_entity.pdbx_description
1 polymer ?
#
loop_
_entity_poly.entity_id
_entity_poly.type
_entity_poly.pdbx_seq_one_letter_code
_entity_poly.pdbx_strand_id
1 'polypeptide(L)'
;MNGSQWERIITTYLPKLKIFQLKMRNEVRDNEPLESQINELLDSFRTRFWLVEHKWFVRCCGQSQNGINYIFLYTLPYAFKHFYAHSPYISLRSTAPSDNDYWSYDRVNYLSYEPHLFADLAMSQIRFSNIHKLSISLPFDDRFLTIISKLDHL
;
A
#
# COMPACT_ATOMS: atom_id res chain seq x y z
N MET A 1 2.75 4.50 14.45
CA MET A 1 1.55 5.32 14.70
C MET A 1 0.34 4.65 14.07
N ASN A 2 -0.86 4.79 14.66
CA ASN A 2 -2.10 4.22 14.15
C ASN A 2 -3.14 5.29 13.75
N GLY A 3 -4.30 4.87 13.25
CA GLY A 3 -5.37 5.75 12.78
C GLY A 3 -5.94 6.65 13.87
N SER A 4 -6.14 6.14 15.09
CA SER A 4 -6.61 6.96 16.22
C SER A 4 -5.63 8.09 16.58
N GLN A 5 -4.32 7.82 16.51
CA GLN A 5 -3.30 8.84 16.75
C GLN A 5 -3.29 9.91 15.65
N TRP A 6 -3.41 9.52 14.38
CA TRP A 6 -3.52 10.46 13.26
C TRP A 6 -4.80 11.28 13.31
N GLU A 7 -5.93 10.66 13.63
CA GLU A 7 -7.22 11.34 13.81
C GLU A 7 -7.09 12.43 14.88
N ARG A 8 -6.51 12.11 16.05
CA ARG A 8 -6.24 13.10 17.10
C ARG A 8 -5.35 14.25 16.63
N ILE A 9 -4.29 13.96 15.86
CA ILE A 9 -3.39 15.00 15.35
C ILE A 9 -4.11 15.92 14.37
N ILE A 10 -4.88 15.36 13.43
CA ILE A 10 -5.57 16.13 12.40
C ILE A 10 -6.67 16.99 13.03
N THR A 11 -7.47 16.41 13.91
CA THR A 11 -8.55 17.14 14.61
C THR A 11 -8.01 18.27 15.50
N THR A 12 -6.90 18.03 16.19
CA THR A 12 -6.34 19.02 17.14
C THR A 12 -5.57 20.13 16.43
N TYR A 13 -4.72 19.78 15.47
CA TYR A 13 -3.72 20.71 14.92
C TYR A 13 -3.97 21.12 13.47
N LEU A 14 -4.75 20.34 12.71
CA LEU A 14 -4.99 20.56 11.29
C LEU A 14 -6.50 20.55 10.94
N PRO A 15 -7.36 21.29 11.65
CA PRO A 15 -8.82 21.16 11.49
C PRO A 15 -9.34 21.60 10.11
N LYS A 16 -8.53 22.32 9.33
CA LYS A 16 -8.86 22.76 7.96
C LYS A 16 -8.25 21.86 6.87
N LEU A 17 -7.65 20.73 7.24
CA LEU A 17 -7.01 19.81 6.30
C LEU A 17 -8.04 19.17 5.38
N LYS A 18 -7.92 19.44 4.07
CA LYS A 18 -8.81 18.89 3.04
C LYS A 18 -8.28 17.61 2.39
N ILE A 19 -6.96 17.52 2.27
CA ILE A 19 -6.27 16.41 1.62
C ILE A 19 -5.26 15.85 2.61
N PHE A 20 -5.40 14.56 2.91
CA PHE A 20 -4.44 13.82 3.71
C PHE A 20 -3.84 12.71 2.84
N GLN A 21 -2.52 12.74 2.68
CA GLN A 21 -1.77 11.75 1.93
C GLN A 21 -0.65 11.22 2.80
N LEU A 22 -0.70 9.93 3.09
CA LEU A 22 0.24 9.26 3.99
C LEU A 22 0.83 8.04 3.28
N LYS A 23 2.12 7.80 3.52
CA LYS A 23 2.80 6.54 3.27
C LYS A 23 3.72 6.29 4.45
N MET A 24 3.61 5.12 5.06
CA MET A 24 4.38 4.73 6.23
C MET A 24 4.84 3.29 6.12
N ARG A 25 5.96 2.99 6.77
CA ARG A 25 6.55 1.67 6.93
C ARG A 25 6.80 1.45 8.41
N ASN A 26 6.22 0.40 8.97
CA ASN A 26 6.51 -0.06 10.31
C ASN A 26 7.31 -1.36 10.22
N GLU A 27 8.36 -1.46 11.03
CA GLU A 27 9.00 -2.73 11.32
C GLU A 27 8.25 -3.41 12.47
N VAL A 28 8.01 -4.70 12.32
CA VAL A 28 7.31 -5.54 13.27
C VAL A 28 8.30 -6.59 13.77
N ARG A 29 8.62 -6.51 15.07
CA ARG A 29 9.54 -7.45 15.74
C ARG A 29 8.83 -8.37 16.75
N ASP A 30 7.54 -8.16 16.95
CA ASP A 30 6.79 -8.82 18.00
C ASP A 30 6.40 -10.24 17.62
N ASN A 31 6.23 -11.09 18.65
CA ASN A 31 5.80 -12.49 18.52
C ASN A 31 4.36 -12.64 18.01
N GLU A 32 3.64 -11.54 17.79
CA GLU A 32 2.27 -11.59 17.29
C GLU A 32 2.24 -11.87 15.78
N PRO A 33 1.24 -12.64 15.30
CA PRO A 33 1.06 -12.87 13.88
C PRO A 33 0.93 -11.56 13.09
N LEU A 34 1.66 -11.44 11.98
CA LEU A 34 1.64 -10.26 11.09
C LEU A 34 0.21 -9.87 10.68
N GLU A 35 -0.65 -10.86 10.40
CA GLU A 35 -2.06 -10.61 10.06
C GLU A 35 -2.84 -9.89 11.16
N SER A 36 -2.62 -10.28 12.42
CA SER A 36 -3.30 -9.65 13.56
C SER A 36 -2.92 -8.18 13.67
N GLN A 37 -1.64 -7.87 13.51
CA GLN A 37 -1.14 -6.50 13.56
C GLN A 37 -1.60 -5.66 12.37
N ILE A 38 -1.69 -6.25 11.18
CA ILE A 38 -2.30 -5.60 10.01
C ILE A 38 -3.76 -5.25 10.29
N ASN A 39 -4.53 -6.19 10.86
CA ASN A 39 -5.94 -5.97 11.17
C ASN A 39 -6.11 -4.90 12.25
N GLU A 40 -5.36 -4.96 13.34
CA GLU A 40 -5.43 -3.93 14.40
C GLU A 40 -5.09 -2.54 13.84
N LEU A 41 -4.01 -2.45 13.06
CA LEU A 41 -3.64 -1.20 12.42
C LEU A 41 -4.76 -0.71 11.49
N LEU A 42 -5.31 -1.57 10.64
CA LEU A 42 -6.36 -1.20 9.70
C LEU A 42 -7.67 -0.81 10.40
N ASP A 43 -8.04 -1.51 11.48
CA ASP A 43 -9.23 -1.25 12.28
C ASP A 43 -9.17 0.13 12.95
N SER A 44 -7.98 0.60 13.33
CA SER A 44 -7.80 1.97 13.82
C SER A 44 -8.14 3.07 12.78
N PHE A 45 -8.22 2.72 11.48
CA PHE A 45 -8.68 3.59 10.39
C PHE A 45 -10.14 3.34 9.97
N ARG A 46 -10.89 2.50 10.69
CA ARG A 46 -12.31 2.20 10.41
C ARG A 46 -13.28 3.03 11.26
N THR A 47 -12.90 4.26 11.59
CA THR A 47 -13.78 5.20 12.31
C THR A 47 -14.62 6.03 11.33
N ARG A 48 -15.67 6.67 11.84
CA ARG A 48 -16.54 7.56 11.06
C ARG A 48 -15.76 8.75 10.46
N PHE A 49 -14.76 9.23 11.20
CA PHE A 49 -13.83 10.27 10.75
C PHE A 49 -13.15 9.88 9.42
N TRP A 50 -12.55 8.68 9.35
CA TRP A 50 -11.85 8.21 8.16
C TRP A 50 -12.80 7.87 7.01
N LEU A 51 -13.86 7.11 7.29
CA LEU A 51 -14.67 6.46 6.24
C LEU A 51 -15.82 7.33 5.72
N VAL A 52 -16.40 8.18 6.57
CA VAL A 52 -17.63 8.92 6.23
C VAL A 52 -17.34 10.40 6.06
N GLU A 53 -16.65 11.00 7.02
CA GLU A 53 -16.45 12.46 7.08
C GLU A 53 -15.40 12.89 6.05
N HIS A 54 -14.25 12.22 6.04
CA HIS A 54 -13.14 12.57 5.15
C HIS A 54 -13.01 11.67 3.91
N LYS A 55 -13.54 10.44 3.98
CA LYS A 55 -13.36 9.41 2.94
C LYS A 55 -11.88 9.18 2.59
N TRP A 56 -11.01 9.28 3.59
CA TRP A 56 -9.58 9.01 3.46
C TRP A 56 -9.36 7.52 3.71
N PHE A 57 -9.52 6.73 2.65
CA PHE A 57 -9.29 5.29 2.70
C PHE A 57 -7.80 4.99 2.77
N VAL A 58 -7.47 3.86 3.39
CA VAL A 58 -6.09 3.37 3.48
C VAL A 58 -6.00 1.95 2.95
N ARG A 59 -4.80 1.60 2.48
CA ARG A 59 -4.41 0.22 2.14
C ARG A 59 -3.19 -0.14 2.96
N CYS A 60 -3.22 -1.36 3.47
CA CYS A 60 -2.18 -1.94 4.29
C CYS A 60 -1.67 -3.19 3.60
N CYS A 61 -0.34 -3.36 3.57
CA CYS A 61 0.29 -4.57 3.06
C CYS A 61 1.40 -5.05 3.98
N GLY A 62 1.38 -6.35 4.27
CA GLY A 62 2.42 -7.04 5.02
C GLY A 62 3.50 -7.58 4.10
N GLN A 63 4.74 -7.53 4.53
CA GLN A 63 5.88 -8.13 3.84
C GLN A 63 6.78 -8.80 4.89
N SER A 64 7.42 -9.92 4.54
CA SER A 64 8.52 -10.47 5.35
C SER A 64 9.81 -10.50 4.51
N GLN A 65 10.89 -9.96 5.06
CA GLN A 65 12.19 -9.90 4.40
C GLN A 65 13.28 -10.23 5.43
N ASN A 66 14.09 -11.26 5.15
CA ASN A 66 15.19 -11.69 6.01
C ASN A 66 14.78 -11.97 7.48
N GLY A 67 13.57 -12.52 7.67
CA GLY A 67 13.01 -12.79 9.01
C GLY A 67 12.44 -11.57 9.73
N ILE A 68 12.47 -10.39 9.10
CA ILE A 68 11.87 -9.17 9.64
C ILE A 68 10.55 -8.91 8.92
N ASN A 69 9.49 -8.68 9.69
CA ASN A 69 8.19 -8.33 9.15
C ASN A 69 8.07 -6.80 9.01
N TYR A 70 7.48 -6.37 7.91
CA TYR A 70 7.19 -4.97 7.64
C TYR A 70 5.71 -4.83 7.31
N ILE A 71 5.11 -3.77 7.86
CA ILE A 71 3.77 -3.32 7.48
C ILE A 71 3.92 -1.99 6.75
N PHE A 72 3.45 -1.93 5.52
CA PHE A 72 3.34 -0.70 4.77
C PHE A 72 1.88 -0.25 4.77
N LEU A 73 1.65 1.03 5.04
CA LEU A 73 0.33 1.63 5.00
C LEU A 73 0.38 2.91 4.18
N TYR A 74 -0.62 3.12 3.34
CA TYR A 74 -0.76 4.35 2.57
C TYR A 74 -2.22 4.70 2.30
N THR A 75 -2.48 5.99 2.10
CA THR A 75 -3.80 6.52 1.71
C THR A 75 -4.11 6.22 0.24
N LEU A 76 -5.40 6.10 -0.08
CA LEU A 76 -5.93 5.90 -1.42
C LEU A 76 -6.68 7.16 -1.93
N PRO A 77 -6.67 7.45 -3.25
CA PRO A 77 -5.88 6.78 -4.30
C PRO A 77 -4.37 6.97 -4.09
N TYR A 78 -3.55 6.10 -4.69
CA TYR A 78 -2.11 6.14 -4.48
C TYR A 78 -1.51 7.46 -4.97
N ALA A 79 -1.02 8.27 -4.03
CA ALA A 79 -0.64 9.65 -4.33
C ALA A 79 0.81 9.83 -4.80
N PHE A 80 1.65 8.81 -4.66
CA PHE A 80 3.10 8.93 -4.76
C PHE A 80 3.61 8.49 -6.13
N LYS A 81 4.67 9.16 -6.61
CA LYS A 81 5.28 8.88 -7.91
C LYS A 81 6.05 7.56 -7.99
N HIS A 82 6.51 7.08 -6.84
CA HIS A 82 7.42 5.94 -6.74
C HIS A 82 6.71 4.78 -6.06
N PHE A 83 6.54 3.68 -6.80
CA PHE A 83 6.06 2.43 -6.27
C PHE A 83 7.21 1.42 -6.22
N TYR A 84 7.42 0.86 -5.03
CA TYR A 84 8.42 -0.19 -4.82
C TYR A 84 7.67 -1.49 -4.65
N ALA A 85 7.70 -2.32 -5.69
CA ALA A 85 7.15 -3.66 -5.68
C ALA A 85 8.19 -4.58 -5.02
N HIS A 86 8.24 -4.56 -3.68
CA HIS A 86 9.02 -5.51 -2.93
C HIS A 86 8.14 -6.74 -2.67
N SER A 87 8.32 -7.75 -3.52
CA SER A 87 7.70 -9.07 -3.33
C SER A 87 8.45 -9.82 -2.21
N PRO A 88 7.79 -10.72 -1.45
CA PRO A 88 6.36 -11.03 -1.47
C PRO A 88 5.53 -10.15 -0.50
N TYR A 89 4.39 -9.61 -0.94
CA TYR A 89 3.37 -9.20 0.02
C TYR A 89 2.63 -10.44 0.53
N ILE A 90 2.53 -10.53 1.85
CA ILE A 90 1.89 -11.66 2.54
C ILE A 90 0.38 -11.43 2.62
N SER A 91 -0.05 -10.17 2.64
CA SER A 91 -1.44 -9.79 2.80
C SER A 91 -1.66 -8.37 2.31
N LEU A 92 -2.82 -8.14 1.72
CA LEU A 92 -3.23 -6.85 1.17
C LEU A 92 -4.66 -6.58 1.59
N ARG A 93 -4.86 -5.55 2.42
CA ARG A 93 -6.16 -5.19 2.97
C ARG A 93 -6.41 -3.70 2.83
N SER A 94 -7.66 -3.30 2.72
CA SER A 94 -8.04 -1.89 2.59
C SER A 94 -9.29 -1.56 3.39
N THR A 95 -9.43 -0.28 3.74
CA THR A 95 -10.68 0.28 4.25
C THR A 95 -11.58 0.82 3.14
N ALA A 96 -11.11 0.84 1.89
CA ALA A 96 -11.94 1.21 0.75
C ALA A 96 -13.02 0.13 0.49
N PRO A 97 -14.23 0.51 0.06
CA PRO A 97 -15.23 -0.45 -0.40
C PRO A 97 -14.69 -1.27 -1.59
N SER A 98 -15.13 -2.52 -1.71
CA SER A 98 -14.63 -3.49 -2.72
C SER A 98 -14.86 -3.06 -4.17
N ASP A 99 -15.76 -2.12 -4.40
CA ASP A 99 -16.08 -1.58 -5.72
C ASP A 99 -15.37 -0.24 -5.97
N ASN A 100 -14.59 -0.20 -7.05
CA ASN A 100 -14.06 0.96 -7.79
C ASN A 100 -12.63 1.48 -7.48
N ASP A 101 -11.84 1.51 -8.56
CA ASP A 101 -10.74 2.42 -8.94
C ASP A 101 -9.51 2.60 -8.04
N TYR A 102 -9.51 2.18 -6.79
CA TYR A 102 -8.34 2.33 -5.92
C TYR A 102 -7.19 1.37 -6.25
N TRP A 103 -7.33 0.58 -7.30
CA TRP A 103 -6.27 -0.24 -7.87
C TRP A 103 -5.55 0.45 -9.03
N SER A 104 -5.99 1.64 -9.46
CA SER A 104 -5.27 2.45 -10.44
C SER A 104 -4.26 3.35 -9.76
N TYR A 105 -2.99 3.21 -10.12
CA TYR A 105 -1.87 3.92 -9.50
C TYR A 105 -1.35 4.96 -10.50
N ASP A 106 -2.27 5.81 -10.99
CA ASP A 106 -2.03 6.71 -12.13
C ASP A 106 -0.94 7.76 -11.89
N ARG A 107 -0.63 8.05 -10.62
CA ARG A 107 0.46 8.98 -10.28
C ARG A 107 1.84 8.32 -10.27
N VAL A 108 1.90 6.99 -10.28
CA VAL A 108 3.16 6.26 -10.31
C VAL A 108 3.75 6.41 -11.70
N ASN A 109 4.94 6.97 -11.75
CA ASN A 109 5.75 7.05 -12.96
C ASN A 109 7.09 6.34 -12.83
N TYR A 110 7.45 5.96 -11.60
CA TYR A 110 8.61 5.15 -11.31
C TYR A 110 8.18 3.84 -10.63
N LEU A 111 8.42 2.73 -11.31
CA LEU A 111 8.22 1.39 -10.79
C LEU A 111 9.57 0.72 -10.56
N SER A 112 9.84 0.34 -9.31
CA SER A 112 11.00 -0.49 -8.96
C SER A 112 10.51 -1.89 -8.60
N TYR A 113 11.01 -2.90 -9.30
CA TYR A 113 10.70 -4.31 -9.06
C TYR A 113 11.96 -5.05 -8.62
N GLU A 114 11.87 -5.69 -7.45
CA GLU A 114 12.93 -6.53 -6.91
C GLU A 114 12.39 -7.95 -6.68
N PRO A 115 12.86 -8.94 -7.46
CA PRO A 115 12.40 -10.32 -7.33
C PRO A 115 13.01 -10.93 -6.07
N HIS A 116 12.15 -11.22 -5.10
CA HIS A 116 12.47 -12.15 -4.02
C HIS A 116 11.51 -13.34 -4.04
N LEU A 117 12.03 -14.48 -3.57
CA LEU A 117 11.37 -15.77 -3.51
C LEU A 117 10.06 -15.64 -2.72
N PHE A 118 8.92 -15.64 -3.42
CA PHE A 118 7.58 -16.17 -3.09
C PHE A 118 6.52 -15.49 -3.97
N ALA A 119 5.46 -16.22 -4.32
CA ALA A 119 4.46 -15.87 -5.33
C ALA A 119 3.43 -14.92 -4.77
N ASP A 120 3.16 -13.83 -5.50
CA ASP A 120 2.23 -12.82 -5.01
C ASP A 120 1.19 -12.45 -6.07
N LEU A 121 -0.04 -12.90 -5.84
CA LEU A 121 -1.24 -12.56 -6.63
C LEU A 121 -1.68 -11.11 -6.37
N ALA A 122 -1.27 -10.51 -5.24
CA ALA A 122 -1.80 -9.22 -4.80
C ALA A 122 -1.36 -8.06 -5.71
N MET A 123 -0.14 -8.16 -6.27
CA MET A 123 0.39 -7.19 -7.23
C MET A 123 -0.34 -7.20 -8.59
N SER A 124 -0.90 -8.34 -9.00
CA SER A 124 -1.61 -8.46 -10.29
C SER A 124 -2.88 -7.61 -10.37
N GLN A 125 -3.38 -7.14 -9.23
CA GLN A 125 -4.56 -6.31 -9.13
C GLN A 125 -4.26 -4.84 -9.40
N ILE A 126 -3.00 -4.39 -9.23
CA ILE A 126 -2.61 -2.98 -9.41
C ILE A 126 -2.42 -2.67 -10.89
N ARG A 127 -3.03 -1.58 -11.36
CA ARG A 127 -2.86 -1.03 -12.71
C ARG A 127 -1.95 0.18 -12.66
N PHE A 128 -0.97 0.23 -13.55
CA PHE A 128 -0.06 1.36 -13.69
C PHE A 128 -0.17 1.95 -15.09
N SER A 129 -0.83 3.09 -15.20
CA SER A 129 -1.16 3.72 -16.49
C SER A 129 -0.12 4.74 -16.98
N ASN A 130 0.83 5.15 -16.13
CA ASN A 130 1.74 6.27 -16.41
C ASN A 130 3.21 5.95 -16.07
N ILE A 131 3.67 4.72 -16.26
CA ILE A 131 5.08 4.36 -16.00
C ILE A 131 5.99 4.99 -17.05
N HIS A 132 6.90 5.87 -16.61
CA HIS A 132 7.92 6.49 -17.47
C HIS A 132 9.31 5.92 -17.20
N LYS A 133 9.52 5.32 -16.03
CA LYS A 133 10.79 4.73 -15.63
C LYS A 133 10.53 3.43 -14.87
N LEU A 134 11.21 2.39 -15.34
CA LEU A 134 11.13 1.04 -14.81
C LEU A 134 12.54 0.60 -14.39
N SER A 135 12.68 0.19 -13.13
CA SER A 135 13.92 -0.35 -12.57
C SER A 135 13.69 -1.79 -12.14
N ILE A 136 14.51 -2.71 -12.65
CA ILE A 136 14.37 -4.15 -12.41
C ILE A 136 15.72 -4.70 -11.94
N SER A 137 15.71 -5.45 -10.85
CA SER A 137 16.86 -6.24 -10.40
C SER A 137 16.78 -7.65 -10.98
N LEU A 138 17.91 -8.19 -11.48
CA LEU A 138 18.01 -9.53 -12.04
C LEU A 138 18.46 -10.57 -10.98
N PRO A 139 18.03 -11.84 -11.10
CA PRO A 139 17.16 -12.40 -12.13
C PRO A 139 15.68 -12.09 -11.90
N PHE A 140 14.92 -11.69 -12.93
CA PHE A 140 13.45 -11.56 -12.82
C PHE A 140 12.76 -12.88 -13.15
N ASP A 141 11.56 -13.07 -12.61
CA ASP A 141 10.74 -14.26 -12.84
C ASP A 141 9.56 -13.97 -13.78
N ASP A 142 8.91 -15.01 -14.32
CA ASP A 142 7.79 -14.91 -15.25
C ASP A 142 6.58 -14.13 -14.68
N ARG A 143 6.50 -13.93 -13.36
CA ARG A 143 5.42 -13.14 -12.74
C ARG A 143 5.62 -11.66 -12.98
N PHE A 144 6.84 -11.20 -13.24
CA PHE A 144 7.06 -9.85 -13.74
C PHE A 144 6.23 -9.60 -15.01
N LEU A 145 6.06 -10.61 -15.88
CA LEU A 145 5.22 -10.49 -17.08
C LEU A 145 3.75 -10.21 -16.75
N THR A 146 3.25 -10.67 -15.59
CA THR A 146 1.88 -10.35 -15.15
C THR A 146 1.73 -8.87 -14.81
N ILE A 147 2.77 -8.24 -14.26
CA ILE A 147 2.81 -6.79 -14.01
C ILE A 147 2.92 -6.05 -15.35
N ILE A 148 3.77 -6.52 -16.28
CA ILE A 148 3.89 -5.94 -17.62
C ILE A 148 2.54 -5.90 -18.34
N SER A 149 1.74 -6.97 -18.24
CA SER A 149 0.40 -7.02 -18.86
C SER A 149 -0.59 -5.96 -18.32
N LYS A 150 -0.23 -5.27 -17.25
CA LYS A 150 -1.00 -4.21 -16.58
C LYS A 150 -0.34 -2.82 -16.69
N LEU A 151 0.75 -2.73 -17.45
CA LEU A 151 1.32 -1.44 -17.86
C LEU A 151 0.51 -0.99 -19.08
N ASP A 152 -0.46 -0.11 -18.86
CA ASP A 152 -1.19 0.48 -19.98
C ASP A 152 -0.22 1.39 -20.74
N HIS A 153 -0.06 1.15 -22.05
CA HIS A 153 0.74 1.94 -22.98
C HIS A 153 2.27 1.92 -22.81
N LEU A 154 2.90 0.74 -22.84
CA LEU A 154 4.29 0.66 -23.33
C LEU A 154 4.36 0.82 -24.85
#